data_AF-A0A7T1I2U5-F1
#
_entry.id   AF-A0A7T1I2U5-F1
#
_cell.length_a   1.000
_cell.length_b   1.000
_cell.length_c   1.000
_cell.angle_alpha   90.00
_cell.angle_beta   90.00
_cell.angle_gamma   90.00
#
_symmetry.space_group_name_H-M   'P 1'
#
loop_
_entity.id
_entity.type
_entity.pdbx_description
1 polymer ?
#
loop_
_entity_poly.entity_id
_entity_poly.type
_entity_poly.pdbx_seq_one_letter_code
_entity_poly.pdbx_strand_id
1 'polypeptide(L)'
;MYRRHNNGQISIKEFHLPFGGTLDPENRWVQLEGLIPWGELEETYAPQFSATIGAPAKSVRMAFGALYIKQKLGLTDEETVHQIRENAYIQFFLGL
;
A
#
# COMPACT_ATOMS: atom_id res chain seq x y z
N MET A 1 -19.01 -1.39 -0.48
CA MET A 1 -18.86 -1.22 0.97
C MET A 1 -17.46 -0.66 1.21
N TYR A 2 -17.33 0.47 1.91
CA TYR A 2 -16.01 0.93 2.37
C TYR A 2 -15.83 0.63 3.85
N ARG A 3 -14.77 -0.10 4.19
CA ARG A 3 -14.39 -0.30 5.59
C ARG A 3 -13.12 0.49 5.81
N ARG A 4 -13.21 1.60 6.54
CA ARG A 4 -12.02 2.29 7.04
C ARG A 4 -11.33 1.34 8.01
N HIS A 5 -10.25 0.73 7.55
CA HIS A 5 -9.35 0.00 8.43
C HIS A 5 -8.52 1.05 9.15
N ASN A 6 -8.81 1.28 10.43
CA ASN A 6 -8.04 2.17 11.30
C ASN A 6 -6.78 1.45 11.80
N ASN A 7 -6.13 0.70 10.92
CA ASN A 7 -4.86 0.03 11.19
C ASN A 7 -3.81 1.02 10.71
N GLY A 8 -3.29 1.84 11.63
CA GLY A 8 -2.11 2.64 11.34
C GLY A 8 -1.04 1.75 10.71
N GLN A 9 -0.38 2.28 9.69
CA GLN A 9 0.73 1.59 9.04
C GLN A 9 1.71 1.11 10.11
N ILE A 10 2.11 -0.15 10.05
CA ILE A 10 3.18 -0.66 10.91
C ILE A 10 4.44 0.18 10.70
N SER A 11 5.06 0.62 11.78
CA SER A 11 6.28 1.41 11.64
C SER A 11 7.36 0.57 10.95
N ILE A 12 8.31 1.22 10.28
CA ILE A 12 9.42 0.51 9.62
C ILE A 12 10.18 -0.42 10.58
N LYS A 13 10.24 -0.06 11.87
CA LYS A 13 10.89 -0.85 12.92
C LYS A 13 10.10 -2.11 13.30
N GLU A 14 8.78 -2.04 13.20
CA GLU A 14 7.86 -3.15 13.50
C GLU A 14 7.60 -4.03 12.26
N PHE A 15 8.02 -3.59 11.08
CA PHE A 15 7.97 -4.41 9.87
C PHE A 15 9.02 -5.52 9.93
N HIS A 16 8.59 -6.72 10.32
CA HIS A 16 9.47 -7.88 10.46
C HIS A 16 9.50 -8.74 9.20
N LEU A 17 10.70 -8.94 8.66
CA LEU A 17 10.94 -9.87 7.56
C LEU A 17 10.93 -11.32 8.06
N PRO A 18 10.46 -12.29 7.25
CA PRO A 18 10.31 -13.70 7.67
C PRO A 18 11.65 -14.38 8.02
N PHE A 19 12.78 -13.84 7.55
CA PHE A 19 14.13 -14.33 7.85
C PHE A 19 14.92 -13.38 8.76
N GLY A 20 14.26 -12.42 9.39
CA GLY A 20 14.87 -11.39 10.23
C GLY A 20 15.44 -10.20 9.44
N GLY A 21 15.82 -9.15 10.17
CA GLY A 21 16.25 -7.88 9.61
C GLY A 21 15.14 -6.82 9.56
N THR A 22 15.54 -5.59 9.26
CA THR A 22 14.65 -4.43 9.09
C THR A 22 14.77 -3.90 7.66
N LEU A 23 13.74 -3.21 7.19
CA LEU A 23 13.83 -2.48 5.93
C LEU A 23 14.82 -1.32 6.06
N ASP A 24 15.53 -1.01 4.97
CA ASP A 24 16.37 0.17 4.87
C ASP A 24 15.49 1.44 4.81
N PRO A 25 15.62 2.39 5.77
CA PRO A 25 14.90 3.66 5.76
C PRO A 25 15.15 4.50 4.50
N GLU A 26 16.33 4.36 3.89
CA GLU A 26 16.73 5.12 2.70
C GLU A 26 16.24 4.48 1.40
N ASN A 27 15.52 3.36 1.48
CA ASN A 27 14.93 2.74 0.31
C ASN A 27 13.88 3.65 -0.33
N ARG A 28 13.91 3.75 -1.67
CA ARG A 28 12.98 4.58 -2.45
C ARG A 28 11.51 4.37 -2.08
N TRP A 29 11.07 3.14 -1.79
CA TRP A 29 9.68 2.84 -1.49
C TRP A 29 9.29 3.25 -0.08
N VAL A 30 10.22 3.14 0.87
CA VAL A 30 10.03 3.63 2.24
C VAL A 30 9.93 5.15 2.25
N GLN A 31 10.87 5.84 1.60
CA GLN A 31 10.82 7.29 1.51
C GLN A 31 9.54 7.77 0.82
N LEU A 32 9.14 7.09 -0.26
CA LEU A 32 7.90 7.43 -0.97
C LEU A 32 6.65 7.21 -0.13
N GLU A 33 6.62 6.18 0.73
CA GLU A 33 5.51 5.94 1.65
C GLU A 33 5.28 7.15 2.56
N GLY A 34 6.35 7.72 3.12
CA GLY A 34 6.26 8.89 4.00
C GLY A 34 5.98 10.22 3.30
N LEU A 35 6.21 10.30 1.98
CA LEU A 35 5.98 11.52 1.19
C LEU A 35 4.53 11.65 0.72
N ILE A 36 3.82 10.53 0.54
CA ILE A 36 2.45 10.56 0.02
C ILE A 36 1.47 10.85 1.17
N PRO A 37 0.57 11.84 1.05
CA PRO A 37 -0.41 12.18 2.08
C PRO A 37 -1.57 11.17 2.07
N TRP A 38 -1.30 9.93 2.47
CA TRP A 38 -2.26 8.82 2.41
C TRP A 38 -3.57 9.10 3.15
N GLY A 39 -3.53 9.82 4.27
CA GLY A 39 -4.71 10.18 5.04
C GLY A 39 -5.68 11.07 4.24
N GLU A 40 -5.16 12.12 3.61
CA GLU A 40 -5.96 13.04 2.78
C GLU A 40 -6.53 12.33 1.54
N LEU A 41 -5.73 11.47 0.91
CA LEU A 41 -6.18 10.65 -0.20
C LEU A 41 -7.30 9.68 0.23
N GLU A 42 -7.18 9.07 1.41
CA GLU A 42 -8.17 8.15 1.94
C GLU A 42 -9.49 8.88 2.28
N GLU A 43 -9.40 10.11 2.78
CA GLU A 43 -10.56 10.95 3.07
C GLU A 43 -11.37 11.31 1.81
N THR A 44 -10.71 11.50 0.67
CA THR A 44 -11.38 11.80 -0.60
C THR A 44 -11.80 10.54 -1.37
N TYR A 45 -11.12 9.41 -1.14
CA TYR A 45 -11.39 8.15 -1.82
C TYR A 45 -12.52 7.33 -1.17
N ALA A 46 -12.52 7.21 0.17
CA ALA A 46 -13.52 6.41 0.89
C ALA A 46 -14.99 6.79 0.59
N PRO A 47 -15.37 8.08 0.47
CA PRO A 47 -16.76 8.47 0.20
C PRO A 47 -17.28 8.07 -1.18
N GLN A 48 -16.40 7.69 -2.12
CA GLN A 48 -16.79 7.28 -3.47
C GLN A 48 -17.45 5.88 -3.50
N PHE A 49 -17.38 5.14 -2.40
CA PHE A 49 -17.94 3.81 -2.28
C PHE A 49 -19.16 3.81 -1.35
N SER A 50 -20.15 2.95 -1.64
CA SER A 50 -21.26 2.71 -0.72
C SER A 50 -20.73 2.23 0.63
N ALA A 51 -21.29 2.73 1.73
CA ALA A 51 -20.94 2.30 3.08
C ALA A 51 -21.47 0.88 3.41
N THR A 52 -22.59 0.46 2.82
CA THR A 52 -23.34 -0.73 3.27
C THR A 52 -23.52 -1.80 2.19
N ILE A 53 -23.37 -1.46 0.91
CA ILE A 53 -23.72 -2.35 -0.21
C ILE A 53 -22.46 -2.78 -0.97
N GLY A 54 -22.41 -4.06 -1.36
CA GLY A 54 -21.36 -4.64 -2.20
C GLY A 54 -20.12 -5.12 -1.42
N ALA A 55 -19.14 -5.66 -2.15
CA ALA A 55 -17.89 -6.13 -1.57
C ALA A 55 -17.10 -4.99 -0.90
N PRO A 56 -16.30 -5.29 0.14
CA PRO A 56 -15.36 -4.34 0.72
C PRO A 56 -14.35 -3.85 -0.30
N ALA A 57 -14.27 -2.54 -0.50
CA ALA A 57 -13.25 -1.92 -1.34
C ALA A 57 -11.86 -2.03 -0.69
N LYS A 58 -10.82 -2.01 -1.52
CA LYS A 58 -9.43 -1.88 -1.07
C LYS A 58 -9.16 -0.43 -0.63
N SER A 59 -8.20 -0.24 0.28
CA SER A 59 -7.75 1.09 0.70
C SER A 59 -7.19 1.89 -0.47
N VAL A 60 -7.16 3.22 -0.36
CA VAL A 60 -6.54 4.07 -1.39
C VAL A 60 -5.08 3.68 -1.58
N ARG A 61 -4.39 3.35 -0.48
CA ARG A 61 -2.98 2.94 -0.47
C ARG A 61 -2.74 1.72 -1.35
N MET A 62 -3.59 0.71 -1.22
CA MET A 62 -3.52 -0.49 -2.07
C MET A 62 -3.87 -0.16 -3.54
N ALA A 63 -4.99 0.53 -3.76
CA ALA A 63 -5.50 0.78 -5.11
C ALA A 63 -4.58 1.71 -5.93
N PHE A 64 -4.27 2.88 -5.39
CA PHE A 64 -3.37 3.84 -6.02
C PHE A 64 -1.93 3.32 -6.05
N GLY A 65 -1.44 2.74 -4.95
CA GLY A 65 -0.08 2.26 -4.87
C GLY A 65 0.22 1.15 -5.88
N ALA A 66 -0.69 0.20 -6.09
CA ALA A 66 -0.51 -0.85 -7.10
C ALA A 66 -0.44 -0.26 -8.52
N LEU A 67 -1.32 0.69 -8.85
CA LEU A 67 -1.28 1.40 -10.14
C LEU A 67 0.02 2.20 -10.31
N TYR A 68 0.47 2.88 -9.24
CA TYR A 68 1.71 3.62 -9.24
C TYR A 68 2.91 2.70 -9.52
N ILE A 69 3.01 1.56 -8.83
CA ILE A 69 4.10 0.58 -9.02
C ILE A 69 4.10 0.08 -10.46
N LYS A 70 2.93 -0.35 -10.97
CA LYS A 70 2.78 -0.81 -12.35
C LYS A 70 3.33 0.22 -13.34
N GLN A 71 2.89 1.47 -13.21
CA GLN A 71 3.28 2.54 -14.13
C GLN A 71 4.75 2.96 -13.96
N LYS A 72 5.24 3.02 -12.72
CA LYS A 72 6.61 3.43 -12.40
C LYS A 72 7.65 2.43 -12.91
N LEU A 73 7.32 1.14 -12.88
CA LEU A 73 8.20 0.05 -13.29
C LEU A 73 7.92 -0.47 -14.70
N GLY A 74 6.83 -0.04 -15.34
CA GLY A 74 6.46 -0.48 -16.70
C GLY A 74 6.02 -1.95 -16.76
N LEU A 75 5.31 -2.42 -15.73
CA LEU A 75 4.94 -3.83 -15.57
C LEU A 75 3.56 -4.16 -16.15
N THR A 76 3.32 -5.44 -16.42
CA THR A 76 1.97 -5.95 -16.64
C THR A 76 1.20 -6.04 -15.31
N ASP A 77 -0.11 -6.27 -15.38
CA ASP A 77 -0.92 -6.47 -14.17
C ASP A 77 -0.46 -7.72 -13.40
N GLU A 78 -0.20 -8.82 -14.10
CA GLU A 78 0.28 -10.06 -13.50
C GLU A 78 1.64 -9.88 -12.82
N GLU A 79 2.60 -9.24 -13.50
CA GLU A 79 3.93 -9.01 -12.93
C GLU A 79 3.87 -8.05 -11.75
N THR A 80 2.98 -7.06 -11.77
CA THR A 80 2.76 -6.19 -10.61
C THR A 80 2.30 -6.99 -9.39
N VAL A 81 1.42 -7.98 -9.58
CA VAL A 81 0.99 -8.87 -8.49
C VAL A 81 2.16 -9.71 -7.97
N HIS A 82 3.02 -10.23 -8.84
CA HIS A 82 4.23 -10.96 -8.44
C HIS A 82 5.18 -10.09 -7.61
N GLN A 83 5.48 -8.88 -8.08
CA GLN A 83 6.30 -7.92 -7.34
C GLN A 83 5.72 -7.61 -5.95
N ILE A 84 4.39 -7.42 -5.85
CA ILE A 84 3.73 -7.18 -4.56
C ILE A 84 3.86 -8.39 -3.62
N ARG A 85 3.83 -9.61 -4.14
CA ARG A 85 3.96 -10.84 -3.32
C ARG A 85 5.38 -11.09 -2.84
N GLU A 86 6.36 -10.69 -3.63
CA GLU A 86 7.76 -11.10 -3.42
C GLU A 86 8.62 -10.00 -2.79
N ASN A 87 8.23 -8.73 -2.94
CA ASN A 87 9.05 -7.58 -2.52
C ASN A 87 8.53 -6.90 -1.25
N ALA A 88 9.24 -7.10 -0.15
CA ALA A 88 8.91 -6.51 1.16
C ALA A 88 8.85 -4.98 1.18
N TYR A 89 9.66 -4.28 0.38
CA TYR A 89 9.62 -2.82 0.31
C TYR A 89 8.33 -2.32 -0.35
N ILE A 90 7.87 -3.05 -1.38
CA ILE A 90 6.59 -2.76 -2.04
C ILE A 90 5.42 -3.08 -1.10
N GLN A 91 5.50 -4.19 -0.36
CA GLN A 91 4.49 -4.54 0.65
C GLN A 91 4.36 -3.45 1.70
N PHE A 92 5.48 -2.98 2.25
CA PHE A 92 5.51 -1.87 3.19
C PHE A 92 4.86 -0.60 2.59
N PHE A 93 5.25 -0.22 1.37
CA PHE A 93 4.68 0.93 0.67
C PHE A 93 3.15 0.82 0.49
N LEU A 94 2.63 -0.39 0.23
CA LEU A 94 1.19 -0.64 0.08
C LEU A 94 0.44 -0.80 1.42
N GLY A 95 1.17 -0.87 2.53
CA GLY A 95 0.65 -1.14 3.85
C GLY A 95 0.12 -2.55 4.07
N LEU A 96 0.84 -3.52 3.51
CA LEU A 96 0.67 -4.95 3.75
C LEU A 96 1.50 -5.44 4.94
#